data_AF-A0A2K8WYY0-F1
#
_entry.id   AF-A0A2K8WYY0-F1
#
_cell.length_a   1.000
_cell.length_b   1.000
_cell.length_c   1.000
_cell.angle_alpha   90.00
_cell.angle_beta   90.00
_cell.angle_gamma   90.00
#
_symmetry.space_group_name_H-M   'P 1'
#
loop_
_entity.id
_entity.type
_entity.pdbx_description
1 polymer ?
#
loop_
_entity_poly.entity_id
_entity_poly.type
_entity_poly.pdbx_seq_one_letter_code
_entity_poly.pdbx_strand_id
1 'polypeptide(L)'
;MALRDLKKELNQMDKTEIIKLVLEMYKKVPDAKNYLNILTTGDIEQLIKKYKKEIEKYIYPKGRNMDLREIEARKIIRTVRKMNITALNIELELHYVSCCLEIIEDFGYYDRTYYNALAKMFDNAVSGIFELGMEEKYNDQVLFLSSKASEYGLELNY
;
A
#
# COMPACT_ATOMS: atom_id res chain seq x y z
N MET A 1 7.44 15.84 -22.52
CA MET A 1 7.30 17.14 -21.83
C MET A 1 7.79 16.98 -20.41
N ALA A 2 8.72 17.81 -19.93
CA ALA A 2 9.21 17.74 -18.55
C ALA A 2 8.27 18.50 -17.59
N LEU A 3 8.38 18.27 -16.28
CA LEU A 3 7.57 18.97 -15.26
C LEU A 3 7.67 20.50 -15.39
N ARG A 4 8.84 21.01 -15.77
CA ARG A 4 9.09 22.44 -15.97
C ARG A 4 8.25 23.01 -17.12
N ASP A 5 8.06 22.25 -18.19
CA ASP A 5 7.31 22.69 -19.37
C ASP A 5 5.81 22.66 -19.06
N LEU A 6 5.33 21.60 -18.40
CA LEU A 6 3.95 21.54 -17.91
C LEU A 6 3.62 22.73 -17.02
N LYS A 7 4.52 23.12 -16.11
CA LYS A 7 4.32 24.28 -15.24
C LYS A 7 4.17 25.59 -16.03
N LYS A 8 4.91 25.76 -17.15
CA LYS A 8 4.77 26.94 -18.01
C LYS A 8 3.42 26.98 -18.70
N GLU A 9 2.92 25.85 -19.19
CA GLU A 9 1.59 25.74 -19.80
C GLU A 9 0.50 26.06 -18.76
N LEU A 10 0.56 25.43 -17.58
CA LEU A 10 -0.42 25.66 -16.52
C LEU A 10 -0.48 27.13 -16.05
N ASN A 11 0.65 27.84 -16.06
CA ASN A 11 0.69 29.26 -15.69
C ASN A 11 0.05 30.20 -16.73
N GLN A 12 -0.16 29.73 -17.97
CA GLN A 12 -0.84 30.48 -19.02
C GLN A 12 -2.35 30.24 -19.02
N MET A 13 -2.80 29.17 -18.36
CA MET A 13 -4.21 28.81 -18.25
C MET A 13 -4.91 29.68 -17.19
N ASP A 14 -6.16 30.02 -17.45
CA ASP A 14 -7.00 30.64 -16.44
C ASP A 14 -7.54 29.60 -15.42
N LYS A 15 -8.13 30.10 -14.33
CA LYS A 15 -8.68 29.24 -13.26
C LYS A 15 -9.72 28.25 -13.79
N THR A 16 -10.55 28.65 -14.74
CA THR A 16 -11.63 27.83 -15.30
C THR A 16 -11.06 26.69 -16.13
N GLU A 17 -10.04 26.98 -16.94
CA GLU A 17 -9.32 26.00 -17.74
C GLU A 17 -8.59 24.97 -16.88
N ILE A 18 -7.94 25.42 -15.80
CA ILE A 18 -7.29 24.53 -14.82
C ILE A 18 -8.32 23.63 -14.15
N ILE A 19 -9.46 24.19 -13.70
CA ILE A 19 -10.55 23.39 -13.11
C ILE A 19 -11.03 22.33 -14.10
N LYS A 20 -11.24 22.70 -15.36
CA LYS A 20 -11.69 21.75 -16.40
C LYS A 20 -10.68 20.63 -16.62
N LEU A 21 -9.39 20.95 -16.69
CA LEU A 21 -8.31 19.97 -16.82
C LEU A 21 -8.29 18.97 -15.65
N VAL A 22 -8.38 19.47 -14.41
CA VAL A 22 -8.42 18.63 -13.21
C VAL A 22 -9.66 17.72 -13.20
N LEU A 23 -10.83 18.25 -13.58
CA LEU A 23 -12.07 17.46 -13.70
C LEU A 23 -11.98 16.38 -14.79
N GLU A 24 -11.30 16.65 -15.90
CA GLU A 24 -11.05 15.64 -16.92
C GLU A 24 -10.09 14.55 -16.43
N MET A 25 -9.01 14.92 -15.72
CA MET A 25 -8.10 13.97 -15.09
C MET A 25 -8.85 13.07 -14.09
N TYR A 26 -9.70 13.66 -13.26
CA TYR A 26 -10.55 12.93 -12.31
C TYR A 26 -11.44 11.89 -12.99
N LYS A 27 -11.98 12.21 -14.18
CA LYS A 27 -12.85 11.30 -14.93
C LYS A 27 -12.10 10.21 -15.69
N LYS A 28 -10.93 10.54 -16.25
CA LYS A 28 -10.22 9.68 -17.21
C LYS A 28 -9.06 8.87 -16.60
N VAL A 29 -8.50 9.31 -15.47
CA VAL A 29 -7.29 8.71 -14.86
C VAL A 29 -7.64 8.15 -13.47
N PRO A 30 -7.71 6.82 -13.30
CA PRO A 30 -8.07 6.19 -12.01
C PRO A 30 -7.20 6.61 -10.84
N ASP A 31 -5.89 6.74 -11.05
CA ASP A 31 -4.95 7.13 -9.98
C ASP A 31 -5.15 8.59 -9.57
N ALA A 32 -5.40 9.49 -10.53
CA ALA A 32 -5.71 10.90 -10.24
C ALA A 32 -7.05 11.02 -9.49
N LYS A 33 -8.04 10.21 -9.86
CA LYS A 33 -9.33 10.12 -9.13
C LYS A 33 -9.12 9.73 -7.67
N ASN A 34 -8.34 8.66 -7.41
CA ASN A 34 -8.07 8.20 -6.05
C ASN A 34 -7.31 9.27 -5.25
N TYR A 35 -6.27 9.86 -5.82
CA TYR A 35 -5.48 10.91 -5.17
C TYR A 35 -6.33 12.15 -4.82
N LEU A 36 -7.12 12.64 -5.77
CA LEU A 36 -7.99 13.81 -5.56
C LEU A 36 -9.12 13.52 -4.57
N ASN A 37 -9.67 12.31 -4.55
CA ASN A 37 -10.64 11.92 -3.52
C ASN A 37 -10.02 12.02 -2.12
N ILE A 38 -8.83 11.48 -1.91
CA ILE A 38 -8.16 11.57 -0.60
C ILE A 38 -7.92 13.03 -0.20
N LEU A 39 -7.41 13.83 -1.14
CA LEU A 39 -7.12 15.24 -0.89
C LEU A 39 -8.38 16.04 -0.51
N THR A 40 -9.52 15.72 -1.12
CA THR A 40 -10.76 16.52 -0.98
C THR A 40 -11.69 16.01 0.10
N THR A 41 -11.76 14.69 0.33
CA THR A 41 -12.68 14.09 1.31
C THR A 41 -11.99 13.66 2.60
N GLY A 42 -10.66 13.49 2.58
CA GLY A 42 -9.91 12.89 3.70
C GLY A 42 -10.25 11.42 3.97
N ASP A 43 -11.06 10.77 3.12
CA ASP A 43 -11.54 9.41 3.32
C ASP A 43 -10.48 8.39 2.87
N ILE A 44 -9.47 8.23 3.71
CA ILE A 44 -8.41 7.23 3.55
C ILE A 44 -8.98 5.82 3.79
N GLU A 45 -10.02 5.66 4.62
CA GLU A 45 -10.58 4.37 5.01
C GLU A 45 -11.17 3.58 3.84
N GLN A 46 -11.96 4.21 2.98
CA GLN A 46 -12.49 3.53 1.78
C GLN A 46 -11.37 3.03 0.87
N LEU A 47 -10.29 3.80 0.77
CA LEU A 47 -9.16 3.46 -0.08
C LEU A 47 -8.31 2.34 0.52
N ILE A 48 -8.09 2.36 1.84
CA ILE A 48 -7.49 1.25 2.59
C ILE A 48 -8.28 -0.02 2.29
N LYS A 49 -9.61 0.00 2.49
CA LYS A 49 -10.47 -1.17 2.29
C LYS A 49 -10.42 -1.69 0.85
N LYS A 50 -10.39 -0.79 -0.13
CA LYS A 50 -10.28 -1.15 -1.55
C LYS A 50 -8.95 -1.85 -1.84
N TYR A 51 -7.82 -1.28 -1.42
CA TYR A 51 -6.51 -1.85 -1.73
C TYR A 51 -6.18 -3.10 -0.92
N LYS A 52 -6.65 -3.20 0.35
CA LYS A 52 -6.56 -4.45 1.13
C LYS A 52 -7.20 -5.61 0.36
N LYS A 53 -8.44 -5.44 -0.13
CA LYS A 53 -9.12 -6.45 -0.97
C LYS A 53 -8.37 -6.83 -2.25
N GLU A 54 -7.75 -5.87 -2.92
CA GLU A 54 -6.95 -6.18 -4.12
C GLU A 54 -5.68 -6.95 -3.73
N ILE A 55 -5.00 -6.59 -2.64
CA ILE A 55 -3.84 -7.32 -2.11
C ILE A 55 -4.23 -8.76 -1.77
N GLU A 56 -5.30 -8.96 -0.99
CA GLU A 56 -5.84 -10.28 -0.62
C GLU A 56 -6.10 -11.15 -1.86
N LYS A 57 -6.69 -10.58 -2.91
CA LYS A 57 -6.99 -11.30 -4.16
C LYS A 57 -5.75 -11.85 -4.86
N TYR A 58 -4.60 -11.20 -4.70
CA TYR A 58 -3.33 -11.64 -5.28
C TYR A 58 -2.54 -12.55 -4.34
N ILE A 59 -2.60 -12.32 -3.02
CA ILE A 59 -1.90 -13.16 -2.05
C ILE A 59 -2.59 -14.50 -1.88
N TYR A 60 -3.91 -14.52 -1.65
CA TYR A 60 -4.59 -15.79 -1.43
C TYR A 60 -4.72 -16.56 -2.75
N PRO A 61 -4.16 -17.77 -2.81
CA PRO A 61 -4.17 -18.59 -4.01
C PRO A 61 -5.61 -18.90 -4.41
N LYS A 62 -5.92 -18.75 -5.70
CA LYS A 62 -7.26 -19.02 -6.27
C LYS A 62 -7.13 -19.82 -7.56
N GLY A 63 -8.08 -20.72 -7.78
CA GLY A 63 -8.12 -21.55 -8.98
C GLY A 63 -7.30 -22.84 -8.83
N ARG A 64 -7.24 -23.63 -9.90
CA ARG A 64 -6.72 -25.01 -9.85
C ARG A 64 -5.24 -25.12 -9.50
N ASN A 65 -4.43 -24.12 -9.88
CA ASN A 65 -2.98 -24.18 -9.71
C ASN A 65 -2.51 -23.63 -8.36
N MET A 66 -3.39 -22.96 -7.60
CA MET A 66 -3.06 -22.35 -6.31
C MET A 66 -1.82 -21.43 -6.37
N ASP A 67 -1.64 -20.73 -7.49
CA ASP A 67 -0.48 -19.85 -7.68
C ASP A 67 -0.57 -18.61 -6.77
N LEU A 68 0.48 -18.38 -5.99
CA LEU A 68 0.67 -17.12 -5.27
C LEU A 68 1.07 -16.03 -6.26
N ARG A 69 0.44 -14.85 -6.12
CA ARG A 69 0.71 -13.68 -6.96
C ARG A 69 1.17 -12.51 -6.11
N GLU A 70 1.99 -12.78 -5.11
CA GLU A 70 2.49 -11.80 -4.15
C GLU A 70 3.30 -10.68 -4.85
N ILE A 71 3.94 -10.96 -5.99
CA ILE A 71 4.60 -9.95 -6.82
C ILE A 71 3.61 -8.88 -7.28
N GLU A 72 2.40 -9.27 -7.69
CA GLU A 72 1.34 -8.36 -8.12
C GLU A 72 0.79 -7.55 -6.93
N ALA A 73 0.61 -8.18 -5.77
CA ALA A 73 0.26 -7.48 -4.53
C ALA A 73 1.29 -6.40 -4.19
N ARG A 74 2.60 -6.71 -4.28
CA ARG A 74 3.66 -5.72 -4.04
C ARG A 74 3.68 -4.60 -5.09
N LYS A 75 3.27 -4.84 -6.34
CA LYS A 75 3.16 -3.78 -7.37
C LYS A 75 2.06 -2.77 -7.02
N ILE A 76 0.95 -3.23 -6.43
CA ILE A 76 -0.10 -2.35 -5.94
C ILE A 76 0.44 -1.45 -4.82
N ILE A 77 1.08 -2.03 -3.81
CA ILE A 77 1.67 -1.25 -2.70
C ILE A 77 2.66 -0.21 -3.22
N ARG A 78 3.55 -0.58 -4.15
CA ARG A 78 4.49 0.38 -4.77
C ARG A 78 3.79 1.49 -5.54
N THR A 79 2.64 1.23 -6.15
CA THR A 79 1.86 2.24 -6.85
C THR A 79 1.20 3.19 -5.86
N VAL A 80 0.64 2.66 -4.78
CA VAL A 80 0.04 3.46 -3.71
C VAL A 80 1.09 4.32 -2.99
N ARG A 81 2.30 3.82 -2.77
CA ARG A 81 3.40 4.60 -2.17
C ARG A 81 3.72 5.88 -2.93
N LYS A 82 3.53 5.90 -4.26
CA LYS A 82 3.73 7.10 -5.09
C LYS A 82 2.72 8.22 -4.80
N MET A 83 1.62 7.92 -4.10
CA MET A 83 0.65 8.92 -3.66
C MET A 83 1.16 9.74 -2.47
N ASN A 84 2.29 9.36 -1.84
CA ASN A 84 2.91 10.05 -0.70
C ASN A 84 1.95 10.26 0.49
N ILE A 85 1.12 9.27 0.78
CA ILE A 85 0.22 9.25 1.95
C ILE A 85 0.74 8.18 2.91
N THR A 86 1.58 8.58 3.86
CA THR A 86 2.28 7.65 4.77
C THR A 86 1.30 6.77 5.56
N ALA A 87 0.20 7.33 6.05
CA ALA A 87 -0.82 6.57 6.79
C ALA A 87 -1.45 5.42 5.96
N LEU A 88 -1.68 5.66 4.66
CA LEU A 88 -2.19 4.63 3.75
C LEU A 88 -1.13 3.55 3.50
N ASN A 89 0.14 3.93 3.38
CA ASN A 89 1.22 2.96 3.16
C ASN A 89 1.36 2.00 4.34
N ILE A 90 1.37 2.51 5.57
CA ILE A 90 1.44 1.70 6.81
C ILE A 90 0.33 0.64 6.81
N GLU A 91 -0.92 1.06 6.57
CA GLU A 91 -2.09 0.18 6.59
C GLU A 91 -2.01 -0.96 5.57
N LEU A 92 -1.49 -0.69 4.38
CA LEU A 92 -1.37 -1.69 3.32
C LEU A 92 -0.17 -2.60 3.53
N GLU A 93 0.93 -2.08 4.06
CA GLU A 93 2.14 -2.85 4.33
C GLU A 93 1.95 -3.82 5.50
N LEU A 94 1.35 -3.37 6.61
CA LEU A 94 1.00 -4.27 7.73
C LEU A 94 -0.01 -5.33 7.32
N HIS A 95 -1.00 -4.98 6.51
CA HIS A 95 -1.97 -5.95 6.01
C HIS A 95 -1.35 -6.96 5.06
N TYR A 96 -0.44 -6.54 4.18
CA TYR A 96 0.34 -7.47 3.35
C TYR A 96 1.13 -8.46 4.21
N VAL A 97 1.79 -7.99 5.27
CA VAL A 97 2.51 -8.86 6.21
C VAL A 97 1.57 -9.87 6.86
N SER A 98 0.40 -9.43 7.35
CA SER A 98 -0.64 -10.30 7.92
C SER A 98 -1.05 -11.40 6.94
N CYS A 99 -1.43 -11.03 5.71
CA CYS A 99 -1.81 -12.01 4.69
C CYS A 99 -0.67 -12.97 4.37
N CYS A 100 0.58 -12.49 4.35
CA CYS A 100 1.71 -13.36 4.06
C CYS A 100 1.96 -14.37 5.19
N LEU A 101 1.81 -13.98 6.46
CA LEU A 101 1.91 -14.87 7.61
C LEU A 101 0.79 -15.92 7.60
N GLU A 102 -0.44 -15.55 7.21
CA GLU A 102 -1.53 -16.51 7.02
C GLU A 102 -1.22 -17.54 5.93
N ILE A 103 -0.59 -17.14 4.82
CA ILE A 103 -0.14 -18.11 3.81
C ILE A 103 0.92 -19.08 4.36
N ILE A 104 1.81 -18.60 5.23
CA ILE A 104 2.81 -19.44 5.87
C ILE A 104 2.13 -20.43 6.82
N GLU A 105 1.15 -19.97 7.61
CA GLU A 105 0.35 -20.78 8.52
C GLU A 105 -0.45 -21.87 7.78
N ASP A 106 -1.21 -21.48 6.76
CA ASP A 106 -2.15 -22.36 6.08
C ASP A 106 -1.46 -23.38 5.15
N PHE A 107 -0.35 -22.99 4.52
CA PHE A 107 0.29 -23.77 3.47
C PHE A 107 1.73 -24.22 3.78
N GLY A 108 2.28 -23.83 4.93
CA GLY A 108 3.68 -24.11 5.27
C GLY A 108 4.67 -23.47 4.30
N TYR A 109 4.31 -22.30 3.74
CA TYR A 109 5.07 -21.69 2.65
C TYR A 109 6.47 -21.24 3.14
N TYR A 110 7.52 -21.81 2.56
CA TYR A 110 8.92 -21.58 2.94
C TYR A 110 9.74 -21.18 1.71
N ASP A 111 9.69 -19.89 1.36
CA ASP A 111 10.54 -19.31 0.33
C ASP A 111 11.30 -18.10 0.88
N ARG A 112 12.63 -18.09 0.70
CA ARG A 112 13.49 -17.02 1.24
C ARG A 112 13.17 -15.67 0.62
N THR A 113 12.84 -15.62 -0.67
CA THR A 113 12.54 -14.34 -1.33
C THR A 113 11.20 -13.76 -0.84
N TYR A 114 10.25 -14.64 -0.54
CA TYR A 114 8.98 -14.32 0.09
C TYR A 114 9.18 -13.75 1.49
N TYR A 115 10.00 -14.41 2.32
CA TYR A 115 10.34 -13.97 3.68
C TYR A 115 11.04 -12.62 3.70
N ASN A 116 12.03 -12.42 2.82
CA ASN A 116 12.71 -11.14 2.69
C ASN A 116 11.75 -10.02 2.26
N ALA A 117 10.81 -10.32 1.36
CA ALA A 117 9.83 -9.35 0.91
C ALA A 117 8.81 -9.00 2.01
N LEU A 118 8.39 -9.98 2.82
CA LEU A 118 7.54 -9.80 3.99
C LEU A 118 8.24 -8.91 5.03
N ALA A 119 9.46 -9.28 5.44
CA ALA A 119 10.24 -8.51 6.41
C ALA A 119 10.45 -7.07 5.94
N LYS A 120 10.78 -6.88 4.66
CA LYS A 120 10.96 -5.53 4.12
C LYS A 120 9.68 -4.70 4.17
N MET A 121 8.50 -5.29 3.99
CA MET A 121 7.23 -4.56 4.12
C MET A 121 6.96 -4.18 5.57
N PHE A 122 7.28 -5.06 6.51
CA PHE A 122 7.19 -4.75 7.95
C PHE A 122 8.09 -3.58 8.33
N ASP A 123 9.37 -3.59 7.94
CA ASP A 123 10.32 -2.50 8.22
C ASP A 123 9.83 -1.14 7.69
N ASN A 124 9.24 -1.15 6.49
CA ASN A 124 8.72 0.06 5.87
C ASN A 124 7.52 0.61 6.65
N ALA A 125 6.62 -0.27 7.10
CA ALA A 125 5.47 0.12 7.89
C ALA A 125 5.91 0.72 9.23
N VAL A 126 6.81 0.04 9.94
CA VAL A 126 7.40 0.50 11.20
C VAL A 126 8.08 1.87 11.02
N SER A 127 8.87 2.03 9.96
CA SER A 127 9.50 3.33 9.64
C SER A 127 8.45 4.43 9.43
N GLY A 128 7.35 4.13 8.73
CA GLY A 128 6.24 5.06 8.53
C GLY A 128 5.49 5.38 9.82
N ILE A 129 5.35 4.42 10.74
CA ILE A 129 4.72 4.61 12.05
C ILE A 129 5.53 5.62 12.88
N PHE A 130 6.85 5.43 12.94
CA PHE A 130 7.76 6.36 13.62
C PHE A 130 7.74 7.77 12.97
N GLU A 131 7.70 7.85 11.63
CA GLU A 131 7.60 9.11 10.90
C GLU A 131 6.35 9.92 11.30
N LEU A 132 5.23 9.24 11.54
CA LEU A 132 3.96 9.88 11.91
C LEU A 132 3.75 10.03 13.43
N GLY A 133 4.63 9.48 14.27
CA GLY A 133 4.44 9.47 15.73
C GLY A 133 3.20 8.68 16.16
N MET A 134 2.92 7.55 15.50
CA MET A 134 1.71 6.73 15.72
C MET A 134 1.99 5.40 16.41
N GLU A 135 3.10 5.28 17.13
CA GLU A 135 3.58 4.06 17.79
C GLU A 135 2.51 3.46 18.71
N GLU A 136 1.88 4.29 19.55
CA GLU A 136 0.82 3.86 20.47
C GLU A 136 -0.37 3.23 19.73
N LYS A 137 -0.74 3.77 18.56
CA LYS A 137 -1.86 3.27 17.76
C LYS A 137 -1.57 1.88 17.17
N TYR A 138 -0.34 1.65 16.73
CA TYR A 138 0.02 0.44 15.97
C TYR A 138 0.76 -0.62 16.80
N ASN A 139 1.13 -0.31 18.04
CA ASN A 139 1.94 -1.17 18.90
C ASN A 139 1.40 -2.60 18.98
N ASP A 140 0.12 -2.79 19.30
CA ASP A 140 -0.47 -4.11 19.47
C ASP A 140 -0.44 -4.92 18.17
N GLN A 141 -0.74 -4.28 17.03
CA GLN A 141 -0.72 -4.93 15.72
C GLN A 141 0.70 -5.36 15.33
N VAL A 142 1.68 -4.49 15.56
CA VAL A 142 3.08 -4.74 15.23
C VAL A 142 3.65 -5.86 16.10
N LEU A 143 3.39 -5.83 17.41
CA LEU A 143 3.78 -6.90 18.34
C LEU A 143 3.14 -8.24 17.98
N PHE A 144 1.84 -8.24 17.64
CA PHE A 144 1.15 -9.43 17.19
C PHE A 144 1.81 -10.03 15.95
N LEU A 145 2.07 -9.22 14.92
CA LEU A 145 2.70 -9.68 13.68
C LEU A 145 4.13 -10.18 13.90
N SER A 146 4.91 -9.52 14.76
CA SER A 146 6.26 -9.94 15.13
C SER A 146 6.25 -11.28 15.88
N SER A 147 5.36 -11.42 16.87
CA SER A 147 5.18 -12.68 17.62
C SER A 147 4.79 -13.82 16.67
N LYS A 148 3.79 -13.59 15.81
CA LYS A 148 3.34 -14.59 14.84
C LYS A 148 4.46 -14.98 13.86
N ALA A 149 5.25 -14.03 13.40
CA ALA A 149 6.39 -14.31 12.52
C ALA A 149 7.44 -15.20 13.20
N SER A 150 7.71 -14.98 14.49
CA SER A 150 8.70 -15.75 15.24
C SER A 150 8.36 -17.24 15.35
N GLU A 151 7.07 -17.60 15.35
CA GLU A 151 6.60 -19.00 15.34
C GLU A 151 7.05 -19.74 14.08
N TYR A 152 7.33 -19.01 12.99
CA TYR A 152 7.82 -19.53 11.73
C TYR A 152 9.33 -19.27 11.51
N GLY A 153 10.05 -18.86 12.55
CA GLY A 153 11.49 -18.57 12.49
C GLY A 153 11.82 -17.26 11.76
N LEU A 154 10.88 -16.33 11.68
CA LEU A 154 11.06 -15.00 11.11
C LEU A 154 11.20 -13.95 12.20
N GLU A 155 12.34 -13.25 12.21
CA GLU A 155 12.57 -12.12 13.10
C GLU A 155 12.11 -10.82 12.44
N LEU A 156 10.99 -10.27 12.92
CA LEU A 156 10.50 -8.96 12.53
C LEU A 156 10.77 -7.98 13.67
N ASN A 157 11.76 -7.10 13.47
CA ASN A 157 12.19 -6.15 14.49
C ASN A 157 11.31 -4.90 14.48
N TYR A 158 10.89 -4.48 15.67
CA TYR A 158 10.13 -3.26 15.93
C TYR A 158 10.90 -2.37 16.89
#